data_AF-A0A7J3SM70-F1
#
_entry.id   AF-A0A7J3SM70-F1
#
_cell.length_a   1.000
_cell.length_b   1.000
_cell.length_c   1.000
_cell.angle_alpha   90.00
_cell.angle_beta   90.00
_cell.angle_gamma   90.00
#
_symmetry.space_group_name_H-M   'P 1'
#
loop_
_entity.id
_entity.type
_entity.pdbx_description
1 polymer ?
#
loop_
_entity_poly.entity_id
_entity_poly.type
_entity_poly.pdbx_seq_one_letter_code
_entity_poly.pdbx_strand_id
1 'polypeptide(L)'
;MALPSSLYGALISVGISVLIFAVGILIGKALGWAITNLLEKVGMDEWLEKFAIGRAIAKSGYKPSDFFGKITAWLVYATATVLALYSTTMFLNIFAASDILKTILVVYIGGFAKAFVIIVIGFLLVDAFIGYLYKSSDTVEEAEFLGPIAEYLRVLLYIVTVVFAIEQGGIQVSFLSNMLTPIMWGITAVMVIVILSKSLSKHFKAGNDEEGEEEKKS
;
A
#
# COMPACT_ATOMS: atom_id res chain seq x y z
N MET A 1 -4.99 57.77 -9.22
CA MET A 1 -5.63 56.85 -10.19
C MET A 1 -6.05 55.61 -9.41
N ALA A 2 -7.33 55.50 -9.04
CA ALA A 2 -7.81 54.36 -8.28
C ALA A 2 -7.77 53.12 -9.18
N LEU A 3 -7.15 52.04 -8.70
CA LEU A 3 -7.15 50.76 -9.42
C LEU A 3 -8.60 50.30 -9.59
N PRO A 4 -8.97 49.70 -10.74
CA PRO A 4 -10.31 49.15 -10.92
C PRO A 4 -10.58 48.10 -9.83
N SER A 5 -11.80 48.03 -9.32
CA SER A 5 -12.19 47.17 -8.19
C SER A 5 -11.86 45.69 -8.39
N SER A 6 -11.82 45.23 -9.65
CA SER A 6 -11.37 43.90 -10.05
C SER A 6 -9.87 43.64 -9.79
N LEU A 7 -9.03 44.67 -9.88
CA LEU A 7 -7.58 44.56 -9.61
C LEU A 7 -7.30 44.41 -8.12
N TYR A 8 -8.07 45.11 -7.27
CA TYR A 8 -7.94 45.01 -5.81
C TYR A 8 -8.34 43.62 -5.31
N GLY A 9 -9.43 43.05 -5.84
CA GLY A 9 -9.85 41.68 -5.55
C GLY A 9 -8.81 40.64 -5.99
N ALA A 10 -8.19 40.82 -7.16
CA ALA A 10 -7.13 39.94 -7.65
C ALA A 10 -5.84 40.02 -6.81
N LEU A 11 -5.45 41.23 -6.35
CA LEU A 11 -4.28 41.39 -5.48
C LEU A 11 -4.48 40.72 -4.11
N ILE A 12 -5.69 40.83 -3.54
CA ILE A 12 -6.02 40.16 -2.28
C ILE A 12 -6.01 38.63 -2.45
N SER A 13 -6.60 38.10 -3.53
CA SER A 13 -6.68 36.64 -3.73
C SER A 13 -5.30 36.01 -3.93
N VAL A 14 -4.41 36.70 -4.65
CA VAL A 14 -3.01 36.28 -4.79
C VAL A 14 -2.30 36.33 -3.43
N GLY A 15 -2.50 37.39 -2.64
CA GLY A 15 -1.94 37.50 -1.30
C GLY A 15 -2.36 36.35 -0.38
N ILE A 16 -3.66 36.00 -0.37
CA ILE A 16 -4.19 34.86 0.40
C ILE A 16 -3.58 33.55 -0.09
N SER A 17 -3.47 33.35 -1.40
CA SER A 17 -2.96 32.11 -1.99
C SER A 17 -1.47 31.90 -1.70
N VAL A 18 -0.67 32.98 -1.75
CA VAL A 18 0.73 32.97 -1.33
C VAL A 18 0.83 32.63 0.16
N LEU A 19 -0.05 33.19 1.00
CA LEU A 19 -0.07 32.89 2.43
C LEU A 19 -0.40 31.40 2.68
N ILE A 20 -1.43 30.86 2.04
CA ILE A 20 -1.80 29.44 2.12
C ILE A 20 -0.63 28.56 1.72
N PHE A 21 0.02 28.88 0.60
CA PHE A 21 1.17 28.12 0.11
C PHE A 21 2.36 28.19 1.08
N ALA A 22 2.69 29.37 1.60
CA ALA A 22 3.76 29.57 2.56
C ALA A 22 3.52 28.78 3.86
N VAL A 23 2.30 28.86 4.41
CA VAL A 23 1.90 28.08 5.58
C VAL A 23 1.96 26.59 5.30
N GLY A 24 1.51 26.16 4.12
CA GLY A 24 1.57 24.77 3.69
C GLY A 24 2.99 24.21 3.62
N ILE A 25 3.97 25.00 3.15
CA ILE A 25 5.38 24.59 3.16
C ILE A 25 5.90 24.44 4.59
N LEU A 26 5.57 25.37 5.48
CA LEU A 26 5.99 25.30 6.88
C LEU A 26 5.40 24.05 7.57
N ILE A 27 4.11 23.79 7.39
CA ILE A 27 3.43 22.61 7.92
C ILE A 27 4.02 21.33 7.31
N GLY A 28 4.27 21.30 6.00
CA GLY A 28 4.83 20.13 5.32
C GLY A 28 6.23 19.78 5.82
N LYS A 29 7.10 20.79 6.02
CA LYS A 29 8.42 20.59 6.64
C LYS A 29 8.30 20.08 8.08
N ALA A 30 7.44 20.70 8.87
CA ALA A 30 7.24 20.34 10.28
C ALA A 30 6.70 18.91 10.43
N LEU A 31 5.68 18.54 9.64
CA LEU A 31 5.10 17.20 9.65
C LEU A 31 6.07 16.15 9.13
N GLY A 32 6.78 16.42 8.03
CA GLY A 32 7.79 15.50 7.51
C GLY A 32 8.86 15.21 8.54
N TRP A 33 9.41 16.26 9.16
CA TRP A 33 10.38 16.12 10.25
C TRP A 33 9.81 15.38 11.47
N ALA A 34 8.58 15.71 11.88
CA ALA A 34 7.93 15.07 13.03
C ALA A 34 7.73 13.57 12.79
N ILE A 35 7.29 13.17 11.60
CA ILE A 35 7.09 11.77 11.24
C ILE A 35 8.43 11.03 11.16
N THR A 36 9.44 11.59 10.51
CA THR A 36 10.78 10.96 10.46
C THR A 36 11.31 10.75 11.88
N ASN A 37 11.32 11.78 12.71
CA ASN A 37 11.81 11.66 14.09
C ASN A 37 10.97 10.69 14.94
N LEU A 38 9.66 10.62 14.74
CA LEU A 38 8.80 9.69 15.48
C LEU A 38 9.09 8.25 15.09
N LEU A 39 9.21 7.97 13.78
CA LEU A 39 9.49 6.65 13.25
C LEU A 39 10.90 6.17 13.64
N GLU A 40 11.90 7.03 13.56
CA GLU A 40 13.27 6.73 14.03
C GLU A 40 13.28 6.40 15.53
N LYS A 41 12.60 7.18 16.37
CA LYS A 41 12.57 6.96 17.83
C LYS A 41 11.92 5.63 18.24
N VAL A 42 10.96 5.15 17.47
CA VAL A 42 10.26 3.88 17.74
C VAL A 42 11.06 2.67 17.21
N GLY A 43 12.20 2.89 16.53
CA GLY A 43 12.95 1.80 15.89
C GLY A 43 12.19 1.20 14.71
N MET A 44 11.39 2.02 14.02
CA MET A 44 10.59 1.57 12.89
C MET A 44 11.48 1.17 11.71
N ASP A 45 12.69 1.73 11.61
CA ASP A 45 13.63 1.44 10.53
C ASP A 45 14.06 -0.03 10.55
N GLU A 46 14.58 -0.51 11.69
CA GLU A 46 15.00 -1.91 11.82
C GLU A 46 13.81 -2.88 11.78
N TRP A 47 12.64 -2.44 12.25
CA TRP A 47 11.44 -3.26 12.19
C TRP A 47 10.95 -3.43 10.75
N LEU A 48 10.86 -2.35 9.97
CA LEU A 48 10.40 -2.38 8.58
C LEU A 48 11.35 -3.12 7.66
N GLU A 49 12.66 -3.11 7.92
CA GLU A 49 13.65 -3.88 7.15
C GLU A 49 13.43 -5.40 7.23
N LYS A 50 12.70 -5.90 8.22
CA LYS A 50 12.29 -7.31 8.29
C LYS A 50 11.24 -7.67 7.23
N PHE A 51 10.58 -6.67 6.66
CA PHE A 51 9.52 -6.79 5.67
C PHE A 51 10.01 -6.47 4.26
N ALA A 52 9.30 -6.99 3.26
CA ALA A 52 9.64 -6.79 1.85
C ALA A 52 9.68 -5.30 1.47
N ILE A 53 8.73 -4.51 1.99
CA ILE A 53 8.64 -3.08 1.69
C ILE A 53 9.80 -2.28 2.28
N GLY A 54 10.23 -2.56 3.52
CA GLY A 54 11.36 -1.86 4.13
C GLY A 54 12.68 -2.22 3.46
N ARG A 55 12.87 -3.49 3.06
CA ARG A 55 14.03 -3.88 2.23
C ARG A 55 14.04 -3.18 0.88
N ALA A 56 12.88 -3.02 0.24
CA ALA A 56 12.78 -2.31 -1.03
C ALA A 56 13.16 -0.83 -0.88
N ILE A 57 12.73 -0.17 0.20
CA ILE A 57 13.10 1.21 0.52
C ILE A 57 14.59 1.31 0.83
N ALA A 58 15.13 0.44 1.69
CA ALA A 58 16.56 0.43 2.04
C ALA A 58 17.46 0.24 0.80
N LYS A 59 17.07 -0.62 -0.14
CA LYS A 59 17.78 -0.81 -1.42
C LYS A 59 17.85 0.46 -2.29
N SER A 60 16.92 1.39 -2.11
CA SER A 60 16.94 2.68 -2.81
C SER A 60 17.84 3.73 -2.16
N GLY A 61 18.55 3.38 -1.08
CA GLY A 61 19.47 4.27 -0.37
C GLY A 61 18.80 5.17 0.68
N TYR A 62 17.51 4.94 0.97
CA TYR A 62 16.75 5.69 1.98
C TYR A 62 16.47 4.83 3.20
N LYS A 63 16.43 5.45 4.38
CA LYS A 63 15.84 4.83 5.57
C LYS A 63 14.32 4.85 5.46
N PRO A 64 13.60 3.83 5.97
CA PRO A 64 12.14 3.83 5.98
C PRO A 64 11.54 5.11 6.59
N SER A 65 12.00 5.53 7.77
CA SER A 65 11.57 6.75 8.46
C SER A 65 11.68 8.03 7.63
N ASP A 66 12.82 8.23 6.96
CA ASP A 66 13.08 9.36 6.07
C ASP A 66 12.20 9.30 4.82
N PHE A 67 12.01 8.11 4.24
CA PHE A 67 11.12 7.90 3.11
C PHE A 67 9.67 8.28 3.44
N PHE A 68 9.13 7.80 4.58
CA PHE A 68 7.77 8.14 5.00
C PHE A 68 7.62 9.62 5.30
N GLY A 69 8.57 10.24 6.01
CA GLY A 69 8.53 11.68 6.27
C GLY A 69 8.57 12.53 5.00
N LYS A 70 9.36 12.13 4.00
CA LYS A 70 9.40 12.80 2.69
C LYS A 70 8.09 12.66 1.92
N ILE A 71 7.47 11.48 1.92
CA ILE A 71 6.16 11.28 1.30
C ILE A 71 5.10 12.13 1.99
N THR A 72 5.08 12.17 3.32
CA THR A 72 4.15 13.03 4.06
C THR A 72 4.36 14.50 3.72
N ALA A 73 5.60 14.99 3.74
CA ALA A 73 5.90 16.37 3.37
C ALA A 73 5.45 16.68 1.93
N TRP A 74 5.73 15.77 0.99
CA TRP A 74 5.32 15.90 -0.40
C TRP A 74 3.80 15.97 -0.55
N LEU A 75 3.04 15.13 0.18
CA LEU A 75 1.57 15.19 0.17
C LEU A 75 1.03 16.51 0.69
N VAL A 76 1.64 17.05 1.75
CA VAL A 76 1.26 18.35 2.30
C VAL A 76 1.58 19.47 1.31
N TYR A 77 2.74 19.43 0.64
CA TYR A 77 3.08 20.42 -0.40
C TYR A 77 2.14 20.36 -1.59
N ALA A 78 1.80 19.16 -2.07
CA ALA A 78 0.84 18.97 -3.15
C ALA A 78 -0.54 19.53 -2.76
N THR A 79 -1.00 19.20 -1.55
CA THR A 79 -2.26 19.70 -0.97
C THR A 79 -2.26 21.23 -0.88
N ALA A 80 -1.19 21.82 -0.33
CA ALA A 80 -1.06 23.27 -0.19
C ALA A 80 -1.06 24.00 -1.54
N THR A 81 -0.39 23.43 -2.54
CA THR A 81 -0.35 23.97 -3.91
C THR A 81 -1.74 23.99 -4.54
N VAL A 82 -2.46 22.87 -4.48
CA VAL A 82 -3.81 22.77 -5.05
C VAL A 82 -4.79 23.65 -4.29
N LEU A 83 -4.69 23.73 -2.97
CA LEU A 83 -5.52 24.63 -2.15
C LEU A 83 -5.30 26.11 -2.48
N ALA A 84 -4.04 26.53 -2.70
CA ALA A 84 -3.74 27.90 -3.11
C ALA A 84 -4.38 28.23 -4.48
N LEU A 85 -4.27 27.32 -5.47
CA LEU A 85 -4.90 27.48 -6.78
C LEU A 85 -6.43 27.48 -6.69
N TYR A 86 -7.00 26.60 -5.85
CA TYR A 86 -8.45 26.53 -5.62
C TYR A 86 -8.97 27.85 -5.03
N SER A 87 -8.26 28.41 -4.04
CA SER A 87 -8.61 29.69 -3.44
C SER A 87 -8.61 30.82 -4.48
N THR A 88 -7.56 30.91 -5.30
CA THR A 88 -7.48 31.93 -6.38
C THR A 88 -8.63 31.81 -7.38
N THR A 89 -8.93 30.61 -7.86
CA THR A 89 -9.99 30.40 -8.87
C THR A 89 -11.39 30.67 -8.32
N MET A 90 -11.63 30.36 -7.05
CA MET A 90 -12.87 30.69 -6.35
C MET A 90 -13.06 32.21 -6.24
N PHE A 91 -12.02 32.97 -5.88
CA PHE A 91 -12.09 34.44 -5.83
C PHE A 91 -12.28 35.09 -7.21
N LEU A 92 -11.74 34.48 -8.27
CA LEU A 92 -11.92 34.93 -9.65
C LEU A 92 -13.25 34.48 -10.27
N ASN A 93 -14.13 33.82 -9.50
CA ASN A 93 -15.44 33.33 -9.97
C ASN A 93 -15.36 32.31 -11.13
N ILE A 94 -14.23 31.60 -11.26
CA ILE A 94 -14.03 30.58 -12.30
C ILE A 94 -14.49 29.22 -11.77
N PHE A 95 -15.81 29.05 -11.63
CA PHE A 95 -16.40 27.87 -10.97
C PHE A 95 -15.98 26.54 -11.59
N ALA A 96 -15.88 26.47 -12.92
CA ALA A 96 -15.43 25.27 -13.62
C ALA A 96 -14.01 24.85 -13.20
N ALA A 97 -13.11 25.81 -13.00
CA ALA A 97 -11.74 25.52 -12.55
C ALA A 97 -11.71 25.12 -11.08
N SER A 98 -12.52 25.76 -10.22
CA SER A 98 -12.57 25.42 -8.79
C SER A 98 -13.09 24.00 -8.54
N ASP A 99 -14.07 23.53 -9.32
CA ASP A 99 -14.60 22.17 -9.17
C ASP A 99 -13.60 21.10 -9.61
N ILE A 100 -12.84 21.37 -10.69
CA ILE A 100 -11.75 20.49 -11.12
C ILE A 100 -10.67 20.41 -10.02
N LEU A 101 -10.26 21.55 -9.46
CA LEU A 101 -9.24 21.59 -8.40
C LEU A 101 -9.71 20.88 -7.12
N LYS A 102 -10.98 21.04 -6.74
CA LYS A 102 -11.57 20.28 -5.63
C LYS A 102 -11.55 18.78 -5.89
N THR A 103 -11.86 18.36 -7.11
CA THR A 103 -11.78 16.96 -7.52
C THR A 103 -10.35 16.44 -7.46
N ILE A 104 -9.37 17.22 -7.95
CA ILE A 104 -7.94 16.90 -7.86
C ILE A 104 -7.52 16.67 -6.41
N LEU A 105 -7.91 17.59 -5.52
CA LEU A 105 -7.59 17.53 -4.10
C LEU A 105 -8.15 16.27 -3.42
N VAL A 106 -9.45 16.02 -3.57
CA VAL A 106 -10.14 14.96 -2.83
C VAL A 106 -9.89 13.58 -3.45
N VAL A 107 -10.00 13.48 -4.77
CA VAL A 107 -9.93 12.19 -5.47
C VAL A 107 -8.49 11.75 -5.67
N TYR A 108 -7.61 12.62 -6.18
CA TYR A 108 -6.27 12.20 -6.58
C TYR A 108 -5.27 12.28 -5.43
N ILE A 109 -5.19 13.42 -4.73
CA ILE A 109 -4.27 13.55 -3.58
C ILE A 109 -4.77 12.72 -2.40
N GLY A 110 -6.05 12.89 -2.03
CA GLY A 110 -6.67 12.09 -0.97
C GLY A 110 -6.71 10.60 -1.30
N GLY A 111 -7.01 10.24 -2.55
CA GLY A 111 -6.95 8.86 -3.03
C GLY A 111 -5.55 8.28 -2.92
N PHE A 112 -4.53 8.97 -3.43
CA PHE A 112 -3.14 8.51 -3.31
C PHE A 112 -2.74 8.27 -1.86
N ALA A 113 -3.11 9.17 -0.93
CA ALA A 113 -2.81 8.98 0.49
C ALA A 113 -3.45 7.69 1.04
N LYS A 114 -4.72 7.41 0.72
CA LYS A 114 -5.40 6.15 1.10
C LYS A 114 -4.70 4.94 0.51
N ALA A 115 -4.44 4.96 -0.81
CA ALA A 115 -3.77 3.88 -1.52
C ALA A 115 -2.40 3.58 -0.93
N PHE A 116 -1.62 4.62 -0.65
CA PHE A 116 -0.29 4.51 -0.06
C PHE A 116 -0.33 3.84 1.32
N VAL A 117 -1.23 4.30 2.20
CA VAL A 117 -1.40 3.69 3.53
C VAL A 117 -1.82 2.22 3.43
N ILE A 118 -2.73 1.89 2.51
CA ILE A 118 -3.19 0.52 2.29
C ILE A 118 -2.06 -0.37 1.77
N ILE A 119 -1.24 0.09 0.83
CA ILE A 119 -0.10 -0.69 0.33
C ILE A 119 0.86 -1.00 1.48
N VAL A 120 1.19 0.02 2.27
CA VAL A 120 2.15 -0.12 3.38
C VAL A 120 1.63 -1.10 4.41
N ILE A 121 0.42 -0.87 4.93
CA ILE A 121 -0.17 -1.75 5.95
C ILE A 121 -0.44 -3.14 5.38
N GLY A 122 -1.01 -3.24 4.18
CA GLY A 122 -1.36 -4.50 3.56
C GLY A 122 -0.13 -5.37 3.32
N PHE A 123 0.97 -4.82 2.81
CA PHE A 123 2.20 -5.62 2.61
C PHE A 123 2.79 -6.08 3.94
N LEU A 124 2.75 -5.25 4.98
CA LEU A 124 3.17 -5.64 6.33
C LEU A 124 2.31 -6.78 6.89
N LEU A 125 1.00 -6.71 6.71
CA LEU A 125 0.07 -7.76 7.15
C LEU A 125 0.31 -9.06 6.41
N VAL A 126 0.52 -9.02 5.09
CA VAL A 126 0.83 -10.21 4.30
C VAL A 126 2.11 -10.88 4.79
N ASP A 127 3.18 -10.11 4.92
CA ASP A 127 4.46 -10.64 5.40
C ASP A 127 4.37 -11.22 6.82
N ALA A 128 3.65 -10.55 7.72
CA ALA A 128 3.43 -11.03 9.07
C ALA A 128 2.63 -12.34 9.07
N PHE A 129 1.57 -12.43 8.26
CA PHE A 129 0.73 -13.61 8.15
C PHE A 129 1.50 -14.80 7.54
N ILE A 130 2.24 -14.57 6.46
CA ILE A 130 3.07 -15.60 5.85
C ILE A 130 4.18 -16.06 6.81
N GLY A 131 4.82 -15.12 7.52
CA GLY A 131 5.81 -15.44 8.55
C GLY A 131 5.23 -16.25 9.71
N TYR A 132 3.94 -16.08 10.04
CA TYR A 132 3.24 -16.90 11.03
C TYR A 132 3.04 -18.33 10.53
N LEU A 133 2.62 -18.53 9.27
CA LEU A 133 2.45 -19.86 8.67
C LEU A 133 3.75 -20.69 8.68
N TYR A 134 4.90 -20.04 8.44
CA TYR A 134 6.20 -20.71 8.52
C TYR A 134 6.60 -21.10 9.96
N LYS A 135 6.14 -20.35 10.96
CA LYS A 135 6.45 -20.65 12.38
C LYS A 135 5.53 -21.71 12.98
N SER A 136 4.37 -21.96 12.37
CA SER A 136 3.39 -22.93 12.87
C SER A 136 3.66 -24.36 12.43
N SER A 137 4.65 -24.63 11.56
CA SER A 137 5.07 -26.00 11.26
C SER A 137 5.95 -26.54 12.37
N ASP A 138 5.47 -27.56 13.08
CA ASP A 138 6.22 -28.20 14.17
C ASP A 138 7.18 -29.29 13.65
N THR A 139 6.96 -29.77 12.41
CA THR A 139 7.79 -30.79 11.76
C THR A 139 8.43 -30.29 10.46
N VAL A 140 9.57 -30.88 10.09
CA VAL A 140 10.27 -30.57 8.83
C VAL A 140 9.40 -30.90 7.61
N GLU A 141 8.63 -31.97 7.69
CA GLU A 141 7.74 -32.41 6.60
C GLU A 141 6.57 -31.43 6.39
N GLU A 142 5.99 -30.89 7.47
CA GLU A 142 4.98 -29.83 7.40
C GLU A 142 5.57 -28.52 6.87
N ALA A 143 6.79 -28.17 7.28
CA ALA A 143 7.46 -26.96 6.78
C ALA A 143 7.71 -27.04 5.25
N GLU A 144 8.12 -28.21 4.76
CA GLU A 144 8.33 -28.46 3.32
C GLU A 144 7.02 -28.45 2.53
N PHE A 145 5.92 -28.92 3.13
CA PHE A 145 4.59 -28.84 2.54
C PHE A 145 4.02 -27.41 2.54
N LEU A 146 4.20 -26.66 3.63
CA LEU A 146 3.66 -25.30 3.78
C LEU A 146 4.42 -24.27 2.95
N GLY A 147 5.70 -24.48 2.66
CA GLY A 147 6.50 -23.50 1.92
C GLY A 147 5.89 -23.05 0.58
N PRO A 148 5.58 -23.97 -0.35
CA PRO A 148 4.95 -23.63 -1.62
C PRO A 148 3.57 -22.94 -1.45
N ILE A 149 2.80 -23.35 -0.45
CA ILE A 149 1.46 -22.77 -0.16
C ILE A 149 1.60 -21.34 0.37
N ALA A 150 2.52 -21.13 1.29
CA ALA A 150 2.81 -19.85 1.90
C ALA A 150 3.33 -18.84 0.85
N GLU A 151 4.20 -19.28 -0.07
CA GLU A 151 4.67 -18.41 -1.16
C GLU A 151 3.54 -18.07 -2.14
N TYR A 152 2.71 -19.05 -2.51
CA TYR A 152 1.53 -18.79 -3.34
C TYR A 152 0.60 -17.77 -2.69
N LEU A 153 0.31 -17.95 -1.40
CA LEU A 153 -0.58 -17.09 -0.65
C LEU A 153 0.01 -15.67 -0.47
N ARG A 154 1.34 -15.55 -0.36
CA ARG A 154 2.02 -14.24 -0.38
C ARG A 154 1.72 -13.48 -1.66
N VAL A 155 1.95 -14.12 -2.81
CA VAL A 155 1.73 -13.50 -4.12
C VAL A 155 0.27 -13.12 -4.30
N LEU A 156 -0.65 -14.03 -3.93
CA LEU A 156 -2.08 -13.79 -3.98
C LEU A 156 -2.49 -12.57 -3.16
N LEU A 157 -2.05 -12.51 -1.90
CA LEU A 157 -2.46 -11.43 -1.00
C LEU A 157 -1.82 -10.08 -1.37
N TYR A 158 -0.58 -10.07 -1.90
CA TYR A 158 0.01 -8.86 -2.44
C TYR A 158 -0.80 -8.31 -3.61
N ILE A 159 -1.18 -9.18 -4.55
CA ILE A 159 -2.01 -8.80 -5.70
C ILE A 159 -3.33 -8.19 -5.23
N VAL A 160 -4.03 -8.86 -4.30
CA VAL A 160 -5.29 -8.35 -3.72
C VAL A 160 -5.07 -7.00 -3.03
N THR A 161 -3.98 -6.86 -2.28
CA THR A 161 -3.63 -5.61 -1.60
C THR A 161 -3.42 -4.48 -2.59
N VAL A 162 -2.70 -4.73 -3.69
CA VAL A 162 -2.45 -3.73 -4.73
C VAL A 162 -3.76 -3.30 -5.40
N VAL A 163 -4.62 -4.25 -5.79
CA VAL A 163 -5.91 -3.90 -6.41
C VAL A 163 -6.80 -3.11 -5.46
N PHE A 164 -6.88 -3.54 -4.20
CA PHE A 164 -7.65 -2.84 -3.18
C PHE A 164 -7.11 -1.43 -2.93
N ALA A 165 -5.78 -1.25 -2.87
CA ALA A 165 -5.18 0.06 -2.73
C ALA A 165 -5.50 0.99 -3.90
N ILE A 166 -5.42 0.49 -5.14
CA ILE A 166 -5.72 1.27 -6.35
C ILE A 166 -7.20 1.69 -6.35
N GLU A 167 -8.11 0.77 -5.98
CA GLU A 167 -9.54 1.05 -5.87
C GLU A 167 -9.83 2.15 -4.86
N GLN A 168 -9.30 2.02 -3.64
CA GLN A 168 -9.42 3.04 -2.61
C GLN A 168 -8.71 4.35 -2.98
N GLY A 169 -7.73 4.26 -3.89
CA GLY A 169 -7.05 5.37 -4.52
C GLY A 169 -7.92 6.22 -5.45
N GLY A 170 -9.17 5.83 -5.70
CA GLY A 170 -10.10 6.54 -6.59
C GLY A 170 -9.92 6.21 -8.05
N ILE A 171 -9.03 5.26 -8.38
CA ILE A 171 -8.88 4.72 -9.74
C ILE A 171 -9.91 3.60 -9.91
N GLN A 172 -10.73 3.69 -10.96
CA GLN A 172 -11.69 2.62 -11.27
C GLN A 172 -10.95 1.36 -11.71
N VAL A 173 -10.91 0.36 -10.82
CA VAL A 173 -10.24 -0.92 -11.09
C VAL A 173 -11.15 -1.98 -11.70
N SER A 174 -12.38 -1.65 -12.11
CA SER A 174 -13.34 -2.64 -12.64
C SER A 174 -12.73 -3.49 -13.76
N PHE A 175 -11.97 -2.88 -14.67
CA PHE A 175 -11.25 -3.63 -15.70
C PHE A 175 -10.18 -4.57 -15.11
N LEU A 176 -9.35 -4.07 -14.18
CA LEU A 176 -8.33 -4.84 -13.49
C LEU A 176 -8.94 -6.01 -12.69
N SER A 177 -9.99 -5.77 -11.90
CA SER A 177 -10.64 -6.80 -11.09
C SER A 177 -11.34 -7.84 -11.96
N ASN A 178 -11.98 -7.44 -13.05
CA ASN A 178 -12.62 -8.36 -13.99
C ASN A 178 -11.62 -9.25 -14.73
N MET A 179 -10.41 -8.75 -15.03
CA MET A 179 -9.35 -9.56 -15.62
C MET A 179 -8.62 -10.43 -14.59
N LEU A 180 -8.42 -9.88 -13.39
CA LEU A 180 -7.65 -10.53 -12.35
C LEU A 180 -8.44 -11.66 -11.71
N THR A 181 -9.75 -11.50 -11.50
CA THR A 181 -10.59 -12.52 -10.86
C THR A 181 -10.47 -13.89 -11.54
N PRO A 182 -10.61 -14.02 -12.88
CA PRO A 182 -10.35 -15.29 -13.58
C PRO A 182 -8.93 -15.85 -13.35
N ILE A 183 -7.90 -15.00 -13.35
CA ILE A 183 -6.51 -15.41 -13.11
C ILE A 183 -6.37 -15.96 -11.69
N MET A 184 -6.95 -15.28 -10.69
CA MET A 184 -6.90 -15.70 -9.29
C MET A 184 -7.60 -17.04 -9.09
N TRP A 185 -8.76 -17.25 -9.71
CA TRP A 185 -9.44 -18.55 -9.69
C TRP A 185 -8.62 -19.63 -10.36
N GLY A 186 -7.98 -19.33 -11.50
CA GLY A 186 -7.11 -20.26 -12.21
C GLY A 186 -5.94 -20.74 -11.36
N ILE A 187 -5.18 -19.83 -10.76
CA ILE A 187 -4.02 -20.23 -9.93
C ILE A 187 -4.49 -20.90 -8.63
N THR A 188 -5.63 -20.47 -8.06
CA THR A 188 -6.19 -21.08 -6.85
C THR A 188 -6.62 -22.52 -7.11
N ALA A 189 -7.25 -22.79 -8.25
CA ALA A 189 -7.62 -24.15 -8.64
C ALA A 189 -6.40 -25.06 -8.77
N VAL A 190 -5.31 -24.58 -9.41
CA VAL A 190 -4.06 -25.33 -9.50
C VAL A 190 -3.50 -25.66 -8.12
N MET A 191 -3.48 -24.69 -7.21
CA MET A 191 -2.98 -24.91 -5.86
C MET A 191 -3.83 -25.90 -5.05
N VAL A 192 -5.15 -25.84 -5.18
CA VAL A 192 -6.05 -26.83 -4.56
C VAL A 192 -5.75 -28.23 -5.08
N ILE A 193 -5.56 -28.40 -6.39
CA ILE A 193 -5.21 -29.70 -6.99
C ILE A 193 -3.87 -30.22 -6.45
N VAL A 194 -2.84 -29.36 -6.35
CA VAL A 194 -1.53 -29.75 -5.81
C VAL A 194 -1.62 -30.18 -4.35
N ILE A 195 -2.37 -29.43 -3.54
CA ILE A 195 -2.59 -29.74 -2.12
C ILE A 195 -3.29 -31.11 -1.97
N LEU A 196 -4.35 -31.34 -2.74
CA LEU A 196 -5.09 -32.60 -2.71
C LEU A 196 -4.25 -33.78 -3.19
N SER A 197 -3.47 -33.61 -4.27
CA SER A 197 -2.60 -34.65 -4.81
C SER A 197 -1.54 -35.09 -3.80
N LYS A 198 -0.89 -34.13 -3.12
CA LYS A 198 0.09 -34.44 -2.07
C LYS A 198 -0.55 -35.10 -0.85
N SER A 199 -1.72 -34.63 -0.41
CA SER A 199 -2.44 -35.19 0.73
C SER A 199 -2.83 -36.66 0.49
N LEU A 200 -3.41 -36.95 -0.68
CA LEU A 200 -3.77 -38.32 -1.07
C LEU A 200 -2.53 -39.22 -1.17
N SER A 201 -1.45 -38.76 -1.80
CA SER A 201 -0.21 -39.54 -1.92
C SER A 201 0.40 -39.90 -0.57
N LYS A 202 0.27 -39.05 0.45
CA LYS A 202 0.77 -39.33 1.80
C LYS A 202 -0.02 -40.47 2.46
N HIS A 203 -1.35 -40.46 2.34
CA HIS A 203 -2.20 -41.54 2.86
C HIS A 203 -1.97 -42.88 2.15
N PHE A 204 -1.74 -42.87 0.84
CA PHE A 204 -1.42 -44.11 0.10
C PHE A 204 -0.07 -44.72 0.48
N LYS A 205 0.96 -43.90 0.75
CA LYS A 205 2.26 -44.41 1.21
C LYS A 205 2.18 -45.01 2.61
N ALA A 206 1.50 -44.33 3.54
CA ALA A 206 1.35 -44.81 4.91
C ALA A 206 0.63 -46.17 4.99
N GLY A 207 -0.41 -46.39 4.17
CA GLY A 207 -1.11 -47.68 4.12
C GLY A 207 -0.27 -48.83 3.54
N ASN A 208 0.65 -48.52 2.62
CA ASN A 208 1.49 -49.52 1.95
C ASN A 208 2.70 -49.96 2.81
N ASP A 209 3.11 -49.13 3.77
CA ASP A 209 4.20 -49.43 4.71
C ASP A 209 3.71 -50.32 5.89
N GLU A 210 2.43 -50.20 6.29
CA GLU A 210 1.82 -51.06 7.33
C GLU A 210 1.56 -52.49 6.84
N GLU A 211 1.10 -52.67 5.59
CA GLU A 211 0.89 -54.01 5.01
C GLU A 211 2.20 -54.81 4.84
N GLY A 212 3.33 -54.13 4.61
CA GLY A 212 4.64 -54.77 4.44
C GLY A 212 5.30 -55.23 5.75
N GLU A 213 4.89 -54.70 6.91
CA GLU A 213 5.38 -55.15 8.22
C GLU A 213 4.60 -56.34 8.79
N GLU A 214 3.32 -56.48 8.46
CA GLU A 214 2.53 -57.66 8.82
C GLU A 214 2.98 -58.91 8.03
N GLU A 215 3.35 -58.75 6.75
CA GLU A 215 3.83 -59.85 5.91
C GLU A 215 5.21 -60.39 6.33
N LYS A 216 6.03 -59.59 7.03
CA LYS A 216 7.33 -60.03 7.57
C LYS A 216 7.25 -60.66 8.96
N LYS A 217 6.09 -60.63 9.61
CA LYS A 217 5.85 -61.26 10.92
C LYS A 217 5.06 -62.58 10.85
N SER A 218 4.58 -62.96 9.66
CA SER A 218 4.06 -64.29 9.36
C SER A 218 5.13 -65.21 8.77
#